data_AF-A0A7V9CB90-F1
#
_entry.id   AF-A0A7V9CB90-F1
#
_cell.length_a   1.000
_cell.length_b   1.000
_cell.length_c   1.000
_cell.angle_alpha   90.00
_cell.angle_beta   90.00
_cell.angle_gamma   90.00
#
_symmetry.space_group_name_H-M   'P 1'
#
loop_
_entity.id
_entity.type
_entity.pdbx_description
1 polymer ?
#
loop_
_entity_poly.entity_id
_entity_poly.type
_entity_poly.pdbx_seq_one_letter_code
_entity_poly.pdbx_strand_id
1 'polypeptide(L)'
;MNSKFLIGRLAILPVALLLFLSAPLVKAQEEAAPTVVDEVIAQVNADVVTLSMLKREMREAVETLKQRGMSDEEATAEVAKRQPELIAGLITEQLILQRGKEMGLTEEVEAEVNRRLLELAKQQNVKTLEALDEAMRQSGVDPVVFRQQARVGIMQSMVLYREVDAKVYYGLTQQEIKTYYEQHRDQFRRPETLTLSEIFLSTSGKTEDEVRARAAQIVQQARQPGADFTKLVATNSEREQTRANKGKIGAIQMSDVTRPEVAAALKNLKVGGISDPIRSEDGFTILRLDERTAAGESAFDENKIREALTNERIGKERAAYMRRLRGDSYVKIAEGYRASVEPILNRDAQGAPGGNSSSSTAQPASTPAAGSTTQQTTNTNSRRP
;
A
#
# COMPACT_ATOMS: atom_id res chain seq x y z
N MET A 1 -42.98 -83.20 -77.74
CA MET A 1 -42.59 -83.61 -79.10
C MET A 1 -41.44 -82.70 -79.55
N ASN A 2 -40.25 -83.30 -79.74
CA ASN A 2 -39.11 -82.91 -80.61
C ASN A 2 -38.59 -81.46 -80.51
N SER A 3 -37.50 -81.17 -79.78
CA SER A 3 -36.08 -81.29 -80.16
C SER A 3 -35.68 -80.58 -81.48
N LYS A 4 -34.73 -79.63 -81.41
CA LYS A 4 -33.37 -79.70 -82.03
C LYS A 4 -32.71 -78.31 -82.22
N PHE A 5 -31.46 -78.22 -81.74
CA PHE A 5 -30.25 -77.56 -82.31
C PHE A 5 -30.28 -76.04 -82.63
N LEU A 6 -29.21 -75.25 -82.57
CA LEU A 6 -27.80 -75.47 -82.94
C LEU A 6 -26.87 -74.39 -82.32
N ILE A 7 -25.58 -74.69 -82.37
CA ILE A 7 -24.40 -74.11 -81.72
C ILE A 7 -23.80 -72.93 -82.52
N GLY A 8 -23.13 -71.99 -81.83
CA GLY A 8 -22.19 -71.01 -82.40
C GLY A 8 -21.02 -70.69 -81.46
N ARG A 9 -19.84 -71.25 -81.79
CA ARG A 9 -18.45 -71.00 -81.34
C ARG A 9 -18.05 -69.51 -81.47
N LEU A 10 -17.03 -68.88 -80.88
CA LEU A 10 -15.84 -69.19 -80.04
C LEU A 10 -15.13 -67.83 -79.79
N ALA A 11 -14.60 -67.55 -78.59
CA ALA A 11 -13.31 -66.85 -78.39
C ALA A 11 -13.01 -66.72 -76.88
N ILE A 12 -11.88 -67.33 -76.47
CA ILE A 12 -11.29 -67.23 -75.14
C ILE A 12 -10.13 -66.22 -75.24
N LEU A 13 -10.07 -65.24 -74.33
CA LEU A 13 -8.81 -64.62 -73.91
C LEU A 13 -8.91 -64.22 -72.43
N PRO A 14 -7.85 -64.40 -71.61
CA PRO A 14 -7.91 -64.27 -70.17
C PRO A 14 -7.62 -62.82 -69.75
N VAL A 15 -8.43 -62.24 -68.88
CA VAL A 15 -8.09 -60.98 -68.21
C VAL A 15 -8.06 -61.22 -66.71
N ALA A 16 -6.89 -60.91 -66.16
CA ALA A 16 -6.48 -61.13 -64.79
C ALA A 16 -7.45 -60.51 -63.77
N LEU A 17 -7.79 -61.33 -62.77
CA LEU A 17 -8.53 -60.96 -61.58
C LEU A 17 -7.64 -60.12 -60.65
N LEU A 18 -7.70 -58.80 -60.77
CA LEU A 18 -7.15 -57.84 -59.79
C LEU A 18 -8.22 -57.56 -58.72
N LEU A 19 -8.16 -58.33 -57.64
CA LEU A 19 -8.88 -58.05 -56.39
C LEU A 19 -8.35 -56.75 -55.78
N PHE A 20 -8.98 -55.62 -56.09
CA PHE A 20 -8.81 -54.40 -55.31
C PHE A 20 -9.53 -54.57 -53.97
N LEU A 21 -8.78 -55.06 -52.98
CA LEU A 21 -9.16 -55.01 -51.58
C LEU A 21 -9.13 -53.54 -51.15
N SER A 22 -10.28 -52.86 -51.23
CA SER A 22 -10.46 -51.52 -50.69
C SER A 22 -10.46 -51.59 -49.16
N ALA A 23 -9.27 -51.64 -48.56
CA ALA A 23 -9.09 -51.35 -47.15
C ALA A 23 -9.54 -49.89 -46.93
N PRO A 24 -10.46 -49.60 -45.99
CA PRO A 24 -10.69 -48.23 -45.60
C PRO A 24 -9.37 -47.71 -45.03
N LEU A 25 -8.82 -46.70 -45.69
CA LEU A 25 -7.69 -45.94 -45.19
C LEU A 25 -8.20 -45.20 -43.94
N VAL A 26 -8.13 -45.84 -42.79
CA VAL A 26 -8.22 -45.16 -41.50
C VAL A 26 -7.02 -44.24 -41.47
N LYS A 27 -7.20 -42.98 -41.88
CA LYS A 27 -6.25 -41.93 -41.52
C LYS A 27 -6.22 -41.95 -40.01
N ALA A 28 -5.12 -42.43 -39.44
CA ALA A 28 -4.76 -42.11 -38.09
C ALA A 28 -4.81 -40.58 -38.00
N GLN A 29 -5.88 -40.09 -37.39
CA GLN A 29 -5.98 -38.70 -36.98
C GLN A 29 -4.85 -38.60 -35.97
N GLU A 30 -3.76 -37.96 -36.38
CA GLU A 30 -2.67 -37.57 -35.50
C GLU A 30 -3.35 -36.80 -34.36
N GLU A 31 -3.58 -37.48 -33.24
CA GLU A 31 -4.01 -36.83 -32.01
C GLU A 31 -2.93 -35.78 -31.78
N ALA A 32 -3.27 -34.53 -32.06
CA ALA A 32 -2.43 -33.40 -31.71
C ALA A 32 -2.05 -33.63 -30.25
N ALA A 33 -0.74 -33.82 -30.01
CA ALA A 33 -0.21 -34.02 -28.67
C ALA A 33 -0.86 -32.98 -27.75
N PRO A 34 -1.36 -33.38 -26.56
CA PRO A 34 -2.15 -32.49 -25.73
C PRO A 34 -1.40 -31.17 -25.54
N THR A 35 -1.94 -30.09 -26.10
CA THR A 35 -1.40 -28.76 -25.93
C THR A 35 -1.48 -28.43 -24.45
N VAL A 36 -0.33 -28.28 -23.79
CA VAL A 36 -0.26 -27.87 -22.38
C VAL A 36 -0.89 -26.48 -22.28
N VAL A 37 -2.13 -26.42 -21.78
CA VAL A 37 -2.94 -25.20 -21.73
C VAL A 37 -2.37 -24.18 -20.74
N ASP A 38 -1.76 -24.65 -19.65
CA ASP A 38 -0.93 -23.89 -18.69
C ASP A 38 -0.26 -24.91 -17.74
N GLU A 39 0.96 -24.66 -17.27
CA GLU A 39 1.63 -25.57 -16.33
C GLU A 39 1.12 -25.36 -14.90
N VAL A 40 0.77 -26.44 -14.20
CA VAL A 40 0.36 -26.39 -12.79
C VAL A 40 1.60 -26.45 -11.90
N ILE A 41 1.85 -25.36 -11.16
CA ILE A 41 2.96 -25.23 -10.21
C ILE A 41 2.58 -25.81 -8.85
N ALA A 42 1.35 -25.58 -8.42
CA ALA A 42 0.80 -26.15 -7.19
C ALA A 42 -0.72 -26.33 -7.30
N GLN A 43 -1.24 -27.34 -6.62
CA GLN A 43 -2.67 -27.52 -6.38
C GLN A 43 -2.97 -27.11 -4.94
N VAL A 44 -4.01 -26.29 -4.76
CA VAL A 44 -4.48 -25.78 -3.47
C VAL A 44 -5.96 -26.11 -3.34
N ASN A 45 -6.29 -27.15 -2.59
CA ASN A 45 -7.63 -27.74 -2.55
C ASN A 45 -8.17 -28.03 -3.96
N ALA A 46 -9.24 -27.36 -4.38
CA ALA A 46 -9.86 -27.49 -5.70
C ALA A 46 -9.25 -26.56 -6.77
N ASP A 47 -8.44 -25.57 -6.37
CA ASP A 47 -7.84 -24.59 -7.29
C ASP A 47 -6.37 -24.92 -7.57
N VAL A 48 -5.79 -24.22 -8.57
CA VAL A 48 -4.40 -24.40 -8.99
C VAL A 48 -3.68 -23.07 -9.10
N VAL A 49 -2.40 -23.07 -8.71
CA VAL A 49 -1.43 -22.02 -9.03
C VAL A 49 -0.72 -22.41 -10.32
N THR A 50 -0.80 -21.56 -11.34
CA THR A 50 -0.26 -21.85 -12.67
C THR A 50 0.98 -21.04 -13.01
N LEU A 51 1.71 -21.46 -14.05
CA LEU A 51 2.86 -20.74 -14.58
C LEU A 51 2.49 -19.35 -15.10
N SER A 52 1.32 -19.18 -15.71
CA SER A 52 0.85 -17.86 -16.13
C SER A 52 0.65 -16.90 -14.96
N MET A 53 0.14 -17.40 -13.82
CA MET A 53 0.03 -16.60 -12.59
C MET A 53 1.42 -16.17 -12.11
N LEU A 54 2.36 -17.12 -11.99
CA LEU A 54 3.73 -16.81 -11.56
C LEU A 54 4.41 -15.80 -12.50
N LYS A 55 4.31 -15.98 -13.82
CA LYS A 55 4.89 -15.05 -14.80
C LYS A 55 4.30 -13.64 -14.69
N ARG A 56 3.01 -13.51 -14.36
CA ARG A 56 2.39 -12.21 -14.10
C ARG A 56 3.00 -11.57 -12.86
N GLU A 57 3.04 -12.27 -11.72
CA GLU A 57 3.64 -11.76 -10.49
C GLU A 57 5.11 -11.35 -10.68
N MET A 58 5.88 -12.17 -11.39
CA MET A 58 7.27 -11.85 -11.70
C MET A 58 7.40 -10.57 -12.53
N ARG A 59 6.57 -10.39 -13.57
CA ARG A 59 6.60 -9.16 -14.39
C ARG A 59 6.28 -7.92 -13.56
N GLU A 60 5.28 -7.99 -12.69
CA GLU A 60 4.89 -6.86 -11.83
C GLU A 60 6.00 -6.53 -10.82
N ALA A 61 6.65 -7.55 -10.25
CA ALA A 61 7.80 -7.37 -9.38
C ALA A 61 8.99 -6.73 -10.12
N VAL A 62 9.24 -7.12 -11.38
CA VAL A 62 10.29 -6.52 -12.23
C VAL A 62 10.00 -5.06 -12.49
N GLU A 63 8.78 -4.71 -12.92
CA GLU A 63 8.40 -3.31 -13.17
C GLU A 63 8.53 -2.43 -11.91
N THR A 64 8.19 -2.98 -10.75
CA THR A 64 8.37 -2.29 -9.47
C THR A 64 9.84 -1.97 -9.17
N LEU A 65 10.76 -2.90 -9.46
CA LEU A 65 12.20 -2.68 -9.27
C LEU A 65 12.77 -1.71 -10.29
N LYS A 66 12.29 -1.73 -11.53
CA LYS A 66 12.66 -0.77 -12.59
C LYS A 66 12.26 0.66 -12.24
N GLN A 67 11.07 0.84 -11.66
CA GLN A 67 10.63 2.15 -11.15
C GLN A 67 11.52 2.68 -10.01
N ARG A 68 12.28 1.82 -9.33
CA ARG A 68 13.27 2.19 -8.31
C ARG A 68 14.67 2.42 -8.88
N GLY A 69 14.82 2.40 -10.20
CA GLY A 69 16.08 2.70 -10.91
C GLY A 69 16.95 1.50 -11.24
N MET A 70 16.49 0.26 -11.04
CA MET A 70 17.22 -0.94 -11.50
C MET A 70 17.10 -1.11 -13.02
N SER A 71 18.13 -1.65 -13.66
CA SER A 71 18.04 -2.06 -15.06
C SER A 71 17.12 -3.27 -15.23
N ASP A 72 16.66 -3.51 -16.46
CA ASP A 72 15.77 -4.64 -16.78
C ASP A 72 16.42 -6.00 -16.47
N GLU A 73 17.70 -6.15 -16.79
CA GLU A 73 18.48 -7.36 -16.53
C GLU A 73 18.67 -7.61 -15.02
N GLU A 74 19.04 -6.57 -14.26
CA GLU A 74 19.20 -6.67 -12.80
C GLU A 74 17.88 -6.98 -12.10
N ALA A 75 16.81 -6.29 -12.48
CA ALA A 75 15.48 -6.49 -11.90
C ALA A 75 14.98 -7.92 -12.19
N THR A 76 15.14 -8.41 -13.42
CA THR A 76 14.75 -9.77 -13.80
C THR A 76 15.54 -10.82 -13.03
N ALA A 77 16.86 -10.65 -12.91
CA ALA A 77 17.70 -11.55 -12.14
C ALA A 77 17.34 -11.55 -10.65
N GLU A 78 17.02 -10.39 -10.07
CA GLU A 78 16.64 -10.28 -8.65
C GLU A 78 15.28 -10.91 -8.37
N VAL A 79 14.30 -10.73 -9.27
CA VAL A 79 12.99 -11.38 -9.16
C VAL A 79 13.10 -12.89 -9.34
N ALA A 80 13.94 -13.37 -10.26
CA ALA A 80 14.17 -14.80 -10.45
C ALA A 80 14.68 -15.50 -9.18
N LYS A 81 15.55 -14.85 -8.40
CA LYS A 81 16.00 -15.38 -7.10
C LYS A 81 14.87 -15.54 -6.08
N ARG A 82 13.82 -14.73 -6.21
CA ARG A 82 12.64 -14.71 -5.31
C ARG A 82 11.46 -15.51 -5.84
N GLN A 83 11.66 -16.26 -6.92
CA GLN A 83 10.62 -17.08 -7.52
C GLN A 83 9.96 -18.04 -6.49
N PRO A 84 10.70 -18.71 -5.59
CA PRO A 84 10.08 -19.58 -4.57
C PRO A 84 9.14 -18.81 -3.62
N GLU A 85 9.51 -17.60 -3.20
CA GLU A 85 8.69 -16.73 -2.37
C GLU A 85 7.42 -16.28 -3.09
N LEU A 86 7.50 -15.97 -4.39
CA LEU A 86 6.33 -15.60 -5.19
C LEU A 86 5.35 -16.78 -5.32
N ILE A 87 5.84 -18.00 -5.53
CA ILE A 87 4.98 -19.20 -5.55
C ILE A 87 4.33 -19.41 -4.18
N ALA A 88 5.09 -19.28 -3.09
CA ALA A 88 4.55 -19.38 -1.73
C ALA A 88 3.48 -18.31 -1.44
N GLY A 89 3.68 -17.10 -1.97
CA GLY A 89 2.71 -16.01 -1.94
C GLY A 89 1.42 -16.35 -2.66
N LEU A 90 1.50 -16.85 -3.89
CA LEU A 90 0.34 -17.27 -4.69
C LEU A 90 -0.47 -18.41 -4.04
N ILE A 91 0.22 -19.40 -3.45
CA ILE A 91 -0.44 -20.47 -2.67
C ILE A 91 -1.22 -19.86 -1.51
N THR A 92 -0.58 -18.92 -0.79
CA THR A 92 -1.19 -18.24 0.36
C THR A 92 -2.38 -17.38 -0.04
N GLU A 93 -2.27 -16.66 -1.15
CA GLU A 93 -3.36 -15.89 -1.74
C GLU A 93 -4.55 -16.80 -2.05
N GLN A 94 -4.31 -17.95 -2.71
CA GLN A 94 -5.37 -18.88 -3.07
C GLN A 94 -6.13 -19.40 -1.84
N LEU A 95 -5.42 -19.73 -0.77
CA LEU A 95 -6.02 -20.15 0.50
C LEU A 95 -6.95 -19.09 1.09
N ILE A 96 -6.51 -17.82 1.09
CA ILE A 96 -7.30 -16.71 1.61
C ILE A 96 -8.53 -16.45 0.73
N LEU A 97 -8.37 -16.49 -0.60
CA LEU A 97 -9.47 -16.31 -1.53
C LEU A 97 -10.53 -17.41 -1.37
N GLN A 98 -10.12 -18.66 -1.20
CA GLN A 98 -11.03 -19.77 -0.91
C GLN A 98 -11.78 -19.53 0.39
N ARG A 99 -11.06 -19.19 1.46
CA ARG A 99 -11.69 -18.93 2.75
C ARG A 99 -12.70 -17.79 2.69
N GLY A 100 -12.37 -16.71 1.99
CA GLY A 100 -13.28 -15.59 1.82
C GLY A 100 -14.54 -15.96 1.02
N LYS A 101 -14.42 -16.83 0.00
CA LYS A 101 -15.58 -17.40 -0.71
C LYS A 101 -16.44 -18.27 0.21
N GLU A 102 -15.84 -19.14 1.01
CA GLU A 102 -16.56 -19.96 2.01
C GLU A 102 -17.32 -19.11 3.03
N MET A 103 -16.76 -17.96 3.39
CA MET A 103 -17.38 -16.98 4.29
C MET A 103 -18.46 -16.12 3.62
N GLY A 104 -18.72 -16.31 2.32
CA GLY A 104 -19.72 -15.55 1.57
C GLY A 104 -19.33 -14.09 1.30
N LEU A 105 -18.03 -13.76 1.29
CA LEU A 105 -17.56 -12.36 1.18
C LEU A 105 -17.57 -11.80 -0.24
N THR A 106 -17.82 -12.61 -1.26
CA THR A 106 -17.64 -12.22 -2.67
C THR A 106 -18.38 -10.94 -3.04
N GLU A 107 -19.67 -10.81 -2.67
CA GLU A 107 -20.47 -9.63 -3.03
C GLU A 107 -20.01 -8.36 -2.30
N GLU A 108 -19.62 -8.49 -1.03
CA GLU A 108 -19.12 -7.38 -0.21
C GLU A 108 -17.76 -6.88 -0.73
N VAL A 109 -16.91 -7.80 -1.18
CA VAL A 109 -15.64 -7.46 -1.82
C VAL A 109 -15.86 -6.68 -3.12
N GLU A 110 -16.78 -7.13 -3.99
CA GLU A 110 -17.08 -6.39 -5.23
C GLU A 110 -17.65 -5.00 -4.93
N ALA A 111 -18.52 -4.88 -3.93
CA ALA A 111 -19.05 -3.59 -3.51
C ALA A 111 -17.93 -2.64 -3.05
N GLU A 112 -16.97 -3.14 -2.27
CA GLU A 112 -15.84 -2.35 -1.78
C GLU A 112 -14.85 -1.98 -2.89
N VAL A 113 -14.61 -2.87 -3.87
CA VAL A 113 -13.81 -2.55 -5.07
C VAL A 113 -14.44 -1.39 -5.82
N ASN A 114 -15.74 -1.46 -6.08
CA ASN A 114 -16.47 -0.40 -6.77
C ASN A 114 -16.42 0.92 -5.98
N ARG A 115 -16.62 0.86 -4.66
CA ARG A 115 -16.49 2.03 -3.77
C ARG A 115 -15.11 2.67 -3.92
N ARG A 116 -14.05 1.86 -3.86
CA ARG A 116 -12.66 2.34 -3.99
C ARG A 116 -12.40 3.00 -5.34
N LEU A 117 -12.90 2.44 -6.44
CA LEU A 117 -12.78 3.05 -7.77
C LEU A 117 -13.51 4.39 -7.87
N LEU A 118 -14.70 4.51 -7.29
CA LEU A 118 -15.45 5.76 -7.28
C LEU A 118 -14.72 6.85 -6.47
N GLU A 119 -14.09 6.50 -5.34
CA GLU A 119 -13.27 7.44 -4.58
C GLU A 119 -12.01 7.87 -5.36
N LEU A 120 -11.36 6.95 -6.08
CA LEU A 120 -10.25 7.29 -6.96
C LEU A 120 -10.69 8.22 -8.10
N ALA A 121 -11.85 7.98 -8.71
CA ALA A 121 -12.40 8.85 -9.74
C ALA A 121 -12.61 10.28 -9.20
N LYS A 122 -13.20 10.41 -8.00
CA LYS A 122 -13.38 11.72 -7.33
C LYS A 122 -12.04 12.42 -7.06
N GLN A 123 -11.04 11.70 -6.56
CA GLN A 123 -9.71 12.26 -6.28
C GLN A 123 -9.01 12.78 -7.54
N GLN A 124 -9.19 12.08 -8.66
CA GLN A 124 -8.64 12.46 -9.96
C GLN A 124 -9.54 13.46 -10.72
N ASN A 125 -10.64 13.93 -10.10
CA ASN A 125 -11.63 14.82 -10.71
C ASN A 125 -12.26 14.25 -12.00
N VAL A 126 -12.35 12.91 -12.09
CA VAL A 126 -12.90 12.16 -13.21
C VAL A 126 -14.35 11.79 -12.90
N LYS A 127 -15.24 12.00 -13.88
CA LYS A 127 -16.70 11.89 -13.68
C LYS A 127 -17.27 10.50 -13.92
N THR A 128 -16.55 9.61 -14.62
CA THR A 128 -17.04 8.26 -14.96
C THR A 128 -15.95 7.22 -14.78
N LEU A 129 -16.34 5.95 -14.59
CA LEU A 129 -15.39 4.84 -14.46
C LEU A 129 -14.64 4.56 -15.77
N GLU A 130 -15.27 4.80 -16.91
CA GLU A 130 -14.63 4.64 -18.22
C GLU A 130 -13.49 5.65 -18.41
N ALA A 131 -13.72 6.90 -17.98
CA ALA A 131 -12.68 7.92 -18.02
C ALA A 131 -11.56 7.64 -17.02
N LEU A 132 -11.87 7.02 -15.87
CA LEU A 132 -10.85 6.56 -14.92
C LEU A 132 -10.01 5.43 -15.53
N ASP A 133 -10.66 4.44 -16.15
CA ASP A 133 -9.98 3.33 -16.83
C ASP A 133 -9.05 3.83 -17.94
N GLU A 134 -9.45 4.86 -18.69
CA GLU A 134 -8.61 5.49 -19.69
C GLU A 134 -7.41 6.24 -19.06
N ALA A 135 -7.64 7.01 -18.00
CA ALA A 135 -6.56 7.69 -17.26
C ALA A 135 -5.54 6.69 -16.68
N MET A 136 -6.01 5.53 -16.21
CA MET A 136 -5.15 4.44 -15.75
C MET A 136 -4.30 3.88 -16.89
N ARG A 137 -4.90 3.60 -18.06
CA ARG A 137 -4.15 3.13 -19.24
C ARG A 137 -3.10 4.13 -19.70
N GLN A 138 -3.42 5.41 -19.70
CA GLN A 138 -2.47 6.48 -20.03
C GLN A 138 -1.30 6.55 -19.04
N SER A 139 -1.53 6.13 -17.80
CA SER A 139 -0.51 6.01 -16.75
C SER A 139 0.20 4.65 -16.75
N GLY A 140 -0.06 3.79 -17.74
CA GLY A 140 0.53 2.45 -17.85
C GLY A 140 -0.06 1.40 -16.92
N VAL A 141 -1.22 1.66 -16.31
CA VAL A 141 -1.91 0.73 -15.40
C VAL A 141 -3.09 0.07 -16.11
N ASP A 142 -3.12 -1.26 -16.16
CA ASP A 142 -4.26 -2.00 -16.70
C ASP A 142 -5.42 -2.01 -15.68
N PRO A 143 -6.60 -1.45 -16.02
CA PRO A 143 -7.75 -1.41 -15.12
C PRO A 143 -8.30 -2.79 -14.72
N VAL A 144 -8.13 -3.81 -15.57
CA VAL A 144 -8.58 -5.18 -15.26
C VAL A 144 -7.68 -5.78 -14.18
N VAL A 145 -6.36 -5.66 -14.35
CA VAL A 145 -5.36 -6.13 -13.38
C VAL A 145 -5.52 -5.39 -12.06
N PHE A 146 -5.67 -4.06 -12.10
CA PHE A 146 -5.88 -3.26 -10.90
C PHE A 146 -7.10 -3.70 -10.10
N ARG A 147 -8.23 -3.93 -10.77
CA ARG A 147 -9.46 -4.42 -10.10
C ARG A 147 -9.24 -5.80 -9.49
N GLN A 148 -8.53 -6.69 -10.19
CA GLN A 148 -8.21 -8.02 -9.67
C GLN A 148 -7.35 -7.93 -8.41
N GLN A 149 -6.29 -7.12 -8.41
CA GLN A 149 -5.44 -6.91 -7.23
C GLN A 149 -6.24 -6.26 -6.08
N ALA A 150 -7.13 -5.32 -6.38
CA ALA A 150 -8.01 -4.72 -5.39
C ALA A 150 -8.92 -5.77 -4.74
N ARG A 151 -9.54 -6.66 -5.53
CA ARG A 151 -10.36 -7.78 -5.01
C ARG A 151 -9.57 -8.65 -4.05
N VAL A 152 -8.37 -9.06 -4.47
CA VAL A 152 -7.49 -9.91 -3.66
C VAL A 152 -7.15 -9.24 -2.33
N GLY A 153 -6.68 -7.98 -2.36
CA GLY A 153 -6.29 -7.25 -1.16
C GLY A 153 -7.46 -6.97 -0.22
N ILE A 154 -8.64 -6.64 -0.77
CA ILE A 154 -9.86 -6.41 0.03
C ILE A 154 -10.34 -7.72 0.65
N MET A 155 -10.41 -8.81 -0.13
CA MET A 155 -10.77 -10.13 0.36
C MET A 155 -9.84 -10.55 1.51
N GLN A 156 -8.53 -10.41 1.33
CA GLN A 156 -7.56 -10.71 2.37
C GLN A 156 -7.79 -9.88 3.63
N SER A 157 -8.00 -8.57 3.49
CA SER A 157 -8.25 -7.68 4.62
C SER A 157 -9.52 -8.06 5.38
N MET A 158 -10.60 -8.38 4.66
CA MET A 158 -11.86 -8.79 5.27
C MET A 158 -11.78 -10.14 5.98
N VAL A 159 -11.12 -11.13 5.37
CA VAL A 159 -10.90 -12.44 6.00
C VAL A 159 -10.09 -12.28 7.28
N LEU A 160 -8.95 -11.58 7.23
CA LEU A 160 -8.12 -11.36 8.42
C LEU A 160 -8.86 -10.56 9.50
N TYR A 161 -9.62 -9.55 9.11
CA TYR A 161 -10.42 -8.78 10.06
C TYR A 161 -11.44 -9.65 10.80
N ARG A 162 -12.24 -10.44 10.07
CA ARG A 162 -13.31 -11.27 10.66
C ARG A 162 -12.77 -12.48 11.42
N GLU A 163 -11.73 -13.12 10.90
CA GLU A 163 -11.20 -14.36 11.48
C GLU A 163 -10.21 -14.11 12.62
N VAL A 164 -9.57 -12.92 12.63
CA VAL A 164 -8.50 -12.59 13.57
C VAL A 164 -8.81 -11.30 14.30
N ASP A 165 -8.75 -10.15 13.62
CA ASP A 165 -8.68 -8.84 14.29
C ASP A 165 -9.88 -8.58 15.20
N ALA A 166 -11.09 -8.81 14.68
CA ALA A 166 -12.33 -8.64 15.43
C ALA A 166 -12.39 -9.61 16.62
N LYS A 167 -11.99 -10.87 16.41
CA LYS A 167 -11.99 -11.87 17.50
C LYS A 167 -10.98 -11.53 18.59
N VAL A 168 -9.81 -11.01 18.22
CA VAL A 168 -8.82 -10.50 19.19
C VAL A 168 -9.43 -9.33 19.93
N TYR A 169 -9.89 -8.29 19.22
CA TYR A 169 -10.42 -7.07 19.82
C TYR A 169 -11.59 -7.34 20.79
N TYR A 170 -12.64 -8.03 20.34
CA TYR A 170 -13.82 -8.31 21.16
C TYR A 170 -13.60 -9.46 22.15
N GLY A 171 -12.59 -10.29 21.96
CA GLY A 171 -12.23 -11.39 22.86
C GLY A 171 -11.39 -10.98 24.07
N LEU A 172 -10.85 -9.75 24.11
CA LEU A 172 -10.09 -9.26 25.26
C LEU A 172 -10.97 -9.17 26.51
N THR A 173 -10.49 -9.76 27.60
CA THR A 173 -11.16 -9.73 28.91
C THR A 173 -10.87 -8.42 29.65
N GLN A 174 -11.76 -8.02 30.57
CA GLN A 174 -11.53 -6.83 31.41
C GLN A 174 -10.24 -6.93 32.23
N GLN A 175 -9.85 -8.14 32.65
CA GLN A 175 -8.62 -8.36 33.39
C GLN A 175 -7.38 -8.08 32.52
N GLU A 176 -7.38 -8.52 31.27
CA GLU A 176 -6.28 -8.25 30.34
C GLU A 176 -6.16 -6.76 30.04
N ILE A 177 -7.29 -6.09 29.81
CA ILE A 177 -7.34 -4.63 29.56
C ILE A 177 -6.79 -3.87 30.76
N LYS A 178 -7.25 -4.20 31.98
CA LYS A 178 -6.78 -3.55 33.20
C LYS A 178 -5.30 -3.79 33.44
N THR A 179 -4.84 -5.04 33.26
CA THR A 179 -3.43 -5.40 33.42
C THR A 179 -2.55 -4.65 32.41
N TYR A 180 -2.99 -4.58 31.15
CA TYR A 180 -2.28 -3.86 30.11
C TYR A 180 -2.20 -2.36 30.40
N TYR A 181 -3.31 -1.75 30.81
CA TYR A 181 -3.33 -0.35 31.24
C TYR A 181 -2.37 -0.09 32.40
N GLU A 182 -2.38 -0.94 33.43
CA GLU A 182 -1.50 -0.81 34.59
C GLU A 182 -0.01 -0.93 34.23
N GLN A 183 0.32 -1.81 33.28
CA GLN A 183 1.70 -2.00 32.79
C GLN A 183 2.16 -0.89 31.84
N HIS A 184 1.23 -0.24 31.14
CA HIS A 184 1.53 0.76 30.10
C HIS A 184 0.91 2.13 30.38
N ARG A 185 0.74 2.50 31.67
CA ARG A 185 0.04 3.75 32.06
C ARG A 185 0.59 4.98 31.34
N ASP A 186 1.89 5.03 31.09
CA ASP A 186 2.54 6.15 30.40
C ASP A 186 2.02 6.35 28.96
N GLN A 187 1.63 5.29 28.25
CA GLN A 187 1.06 5.37 26.90
C GLN A 187 -0.36 5.97 26.88
N PHE A 188 -1.06 5.87 28.02
CA PHE A 188 -2.45 6.33 28.17
C PHE A 188 -2.55 7.66 28.95
N ARG A 189 -1.41 8.25 29.32
CA ARG A 189 -1.40 9.57 29.95
C ARG A 189 -1.73 10.65 28.94
N ARG A 190 -2.35 11.72 29.43
CA ARG A 190 -2.55 12.93 28.65
C ARG A 190 -1.17 13.57 28.47
N PRO A 191 -0.69 13.77 27.23
CA PRO A 191 0.60 14.39 27.00
C PRO A 191 0.57 15.86 27.47
N GLU A 192 1.74 16.38 27.82
CA GLU A 192 1.89 17.81 28.06
C GLU A 192 1.64 18.57 26.75
N THR A 193 0.76 19.56 26.80
CA THR A 193 0.38 20.37 25.63
C THR A 193 0.66 21.85 25.90
N LEU A 194 1.24 22.54 24.93
CA LEU A 194 1.59 23.95 24.99
C LEU A 194 0.83 24.71 23.88
N THR A 195 0.05 25.71 24.25
CA THR A 195 -0.55 26.65 23.28
C THR A 195 0.39 27.83 23.11
N LEU A 196 0.79 28.12 21.87
CA LEU A 196 1.83 29.08 21.57
C LEU A 196 1.38 30.20 20.63
N SER A 197 2.03 31.34 20.79
CA SER A 197 2.04 32.43 19.82
C SER A 197 3.46 32.70 19.33
N GLU A 198 3.60 33.17 18.09
CA GLU A 198 4.87 33.35 17.39
C GLU A 198 5.00 34.74 16.77
N ILE A 199 6.21 35.31 16.88
CA ILE A 199 6.73 36.35 15.99
C ILE A 199 7.87 35.72 15.18
N PHE A 200 7.80 35.85 13.85
CA PHE A 200 8.85 35.38 12.95
C PHE A 200 9.53 36.53 12.23
N LEU A 201 10.85 36.44 12.06
CA LEU A 201 11.64 37.42 11.32
C LEU A 201 12.49 36.66 10.29
N SER A 202 12.37 37.02 9.02
CA SER A 202 13.09 36.34 7.93
C SER A 202 14.52 36.86 7.79
N THR A 203 15.44 35.95 7.49
CA THR A 203 16.80 36.29 7.03
C THR A 203 16.88 36.58 5.52
N SER A 204 15.76 36.51 4.80
CA SER A 204 15.74 36.82 3.37
C SER A 204 16.14 38.27 3.10
N GLY A 205 17.21 38.45 2.31
CA GLY A 205 17.75 39.76 1.94
C GLY A 205 18.41 40.53 3.09
N LYS A 206 18.69 39.89 4.23
CA LYS A 206 19.28 40.50 5.44
C LYS A 206 20.40 39.62 5.98
N THR A 207 21.31 40.20 6.77
CA THR A 207 22.33 39.40 7.46
C THR A 207 21.73 38.70 8.68
N GLU A 208 22.26 37.53 9.06
CA GLU A 208 21.78 36.81 10.24
C GLU A 208 21.91 37.64 11.51
N ASP A 209 23.02 38.35 11.67
CA ASP A 209 23.32 39.18 12.85
C ASP A 209 22.33 40.35 13.00
N GLU A 210 21.94 40.99 11.88
CA GLU A 210 20.93 42.04 11.87
C GLU A 210 19.57 41.53 12.36
N VAL A 211 19.13 40.38 11.85
CA VAL A 211 17.84 39.78 12.22
C VAL A 211 17.88 39.30 13.66
N ARG A 212 18.99 38.72 14.11
CA ARG A 212 19.19 38.29 15.50
C ARG A 212 19.13 39.48 16.46
N ALA A 213 19.81 40.58 16.14
CA ALA A 213 19.79 41.79 16.95
C ALA A 213 18.38 42.39 17.06
N ARG A 214 17.65 42.43 15.94
CA ARG A 214 16.25 42.87 15.92
C ARG A 214 15.34 41.94 16.73
N ALA A 215 15.52 40.63 16.62
CA ALA A 215 14.79 39.65 17.41
C ALA A 215 15.02 39.87 18.92
N ALA A 216 16.27 40.10 19.32
CA ALA A 216 16.62 40.37 20.71
C ALA A 216 15.95 41.66 21.24
N GLN A 217 15.87 42.72 20.42
CA GLN A 217 15.14 43.94 20.77
C GLN A 217 13.64 43.68 20.97
N ILE A 218 13.02 42.90 20.09
CA ILE A 218 11.60 42.54 20.21
C ILE A 218 11.36 41.71 21.47
N VAL A 219 12.26 40.78 21.82
CA VAL A 219 12.17 40.01 23.08
C VAL A 219 12.23 40.95 24.29
N GLN A 220 13.13 41.94 24.29
CA GLN A 220 13.21 42.93 25.38
C GLN A 220 11.93 43.76 25.51
N GLN A 221 11.31 44.16 24.40
CA GLN A 221 10.04 44.87 24.38
C GLN A 221 8.89 43.98 24.87
N ALA A 222 8.83 42.72 24.39
CA ALA A 222 7.79 41.76 24.74
C ALA A 222 7.82 41.35 26.22
N ARG A 223 8.99 41.44 26.88
CA ARG A 223 9.15 41.14 28.31
C ARG A 223 8.85 42.34 29.23
N GLN A 224 8.55 43.52 28.70
CA GLN A 224 8.18 44.67 29.53
C GLN A 224 6.81 44.48 30.20
N PRO A 225 6.61 44.98 31.42
CA PRO A 225 5.29 44.97 32.06
C PRO A 225 4.24 45.66 31.18
N GLY A 226 3.11 44.97 30.92
CA GLY A 226 2.02 45.50 30.10
C GLY A 226 2.25 45.48 28.59
N ALA A 227 3.33 44.85 28.10
CA ALA A 227 3.55 44.68 26.67
C ALA A 227 2.44 43.86 26.01
N ASP A 228 1.95 44.33 24.86
CA ASP A 228 0.94 43.62 24.06
C ASP A 228 1.63 42.85 22.93
N PHE A 229 1.84 41.56 23.16
CA PHE A 229 2.46 40.68 22.17
C PHE A 229 1.70 40.66 20.83
N THR A 230 0.37 40.82 20.85
CA THR A 230 -0.45 40.83 19.62
C THR A 230 -0.10 42.02 18.74
N LYS A 231 0.12 43.19 19.35
CA LYS A 231 0.60 44.38 18.63
C LYS A 231 2.02 44.16 18.10
N LEU A 232 2.90 43.57 18.90
CA LEU A 232 4.26 43.24 18.46
C LEU A 232 4.26 42.28 17.27
N VAL A 233 3.37 41.28 17.24
CA VAL A 233 3.17 40.41 16.07
C VAL A 233 2.72 41.23 14.86
N ALA A 234 1.69 42.07 15.00
CA ALA A 234 1.16 42.85 13.90
C ALA A 234 2.20 43.77 13.26
N THR A 235 3.08 44.36 14.07
CA THR A 235 4.13 45.28 13.62
C THR A 235 5.40 44.58 13.12
N ASN A 236 5.77 43.43 13.70
CA ASN A 236 7.10 42.86 13.49
C ASN A 236 7.12 41.49 12.81
N SER A 237 6.05 40.69 12.88
CA SER A 237 6.09 39.35 12.30
C SER A 237 6.10 39.44 10.78
N GLU A 238 7.04 38.74 10.15
CA GLU A 238 7.19 38.65 8.69
C GLU A 238 6.53 37.40 8.11
N ARG A 239 5.87 36.59 8.96
CA ARG A 239 5.03 35.45 8.55
C ARG A 239 3.57 35.87 8.49
N GLU A 240 2.99 35.82 7.30
CA GLU A 240 1.62 36.32 7.07
C GLU A 240 0.57 35.56 7.88
N GLN A 241 0.71 34.23 7.99
CA GLN A 241 -0.22 33.40 8.75
C GLN A 241 -0.29 33.79 10.24
N THR A 242 0.86 34.07 10.87
CA THR A 242 0.88 34.47 12.28
C THR A 242 0.39 35.91 12.45
N ARG A 243 0.73 36.81 11.53
CA ARG A 243 0.16 38.18 11.49
C ARG A 243 -1.38 38.16 11.44
N ALA A 244 -1.95 37.39 10.51
CA ALA A 244 -3.39 37.26 10.34
C ALA A 244 -4.07 36.67 11.58
N ASN A 245 -3.42 35.70 12.24
CA ASN A 245 -3.96 35.03 13.43
C ASN A 245 -3.47 35.62 14.76
N LYS A 246 -3.06 36.90 14.80
CA LYS A 246 -2.66 37.60 16.04
C LYS A 246 -1.53 36.88 16.81
N GLY A 247 -0.68 36.15 16.09
CA GLY A 247 0.46 35.39 16.60
C GLY A 247 0.17 33.91 16.83
N LYS A 248 -1.09 33.49 16.92
CA LYS A 248 -1.43 32.14 17.39
C LYS A 248 -1.02 31.06 16.38
N ILE A 249 -0.25 30.08 16.86
CA ILE A 249 0.16 28.89 16.08
C ILE A 249 -0.50 27.60 16.58
N GLY A 250 -1.31 27.67 17.63
CA GLY A 250 -2.11 26.55 18.13
C GLY A 250 -1.43 25.78 19.25
N ALA A 251 -1.97 24.60 19.55
CA ALA A 251 -1.51 23.71 20.59
C ALA A 251 -0.57 22.64 20.02
N ILE A 252 0.56 22.41 20.69
CA ILE A 252 1.52 21.35 20.34
C ILE A 252 1.74 20.44 21.54
N GLN A 253 2.01 19.16 21.30
CA GLN A 253 2.45 18.26 22.37
C GLN A 253 3.95 18.47 22.60
N MET A 254 4.39 18.54 23.86
CA MET A 254 5.80 18.70 24.19
C MET A 254 6.65 17.53 23.65
N SER A 255 6.06 16.33 23.52
CA SER A 255 6.67 15.14 22.91
C SER A 255 6.91 15.27 21.40
N ASP A 256 6.16 16.12 20.70
CA ASP A 256 6.27 16.31 19.25
C ASP A 256 7.37 17.34 18.88
N VAL A 257 7.95 18.01 19.88
CA VAL A 257 9.02 19.00 19.68
C VAL A 257 10.36 18.29 19.47
N THR A 258 10.73 18.10 18.21
CA THR A 258 11.96 17.38 17.82
C THR A 258 13.22 18.24 17.86
N ARG A 259 13.09 19.57 17.77
CA ARG A 259 14.22 20.51 17.73
C ARG A 259 14.72 20.85 19.15
N PRO A 260 15.97 20.49 19.52
CA PRO A 260 16.48 20.66 20.89
C PRO A 260 16.42 22.10 21.41
N GLU A 261 16.72 23.08 20.56
CA GLU A 261 16.68 24.51 20.86
C GLU A 261 15.27 25.02 21.17
N VAL A 262 14.25 24.50 20.46
CA VAL A 262 12.85 24.81 20.73
C VAL A 262 12.40 24.16 22.04
N ALA A 263 12.74 22.88 22.24
CA ALA A 263 12.43 22.16 23.46
C ALA A 263 13.06 22.85 24.69
N ALA A 264 14.33 23.28 24.60
CA ALA A 264 15.02 24.00 25.66
C ALA A 264 14.35 25.35 25.98
N ALA A 265 13.98 26.11 24.95
CA ALA A 265 13.30 27.39 25.11
C ALA A 265 11.92 27.27 25.77
N LEU A 266 11.18 26.18 25.48
CA LEU A 266 9.84 25.96 26.01
C LEU A 266 9.83 25.25 27.37
N LYS A 267 10.82 24.41 27.68
CA LYS A 267 10.82 23.52 28.87
C LYS A 267 10.46 24.24 30.17
N ASN A 268 11.12 25.39 30.42
CA ASN A 268 10.95 26.15 31.66
C ASN A 268 10.17 27.46 31.47
N LEU A 269 9.60 27.69 30.28
CA LEU A 269 8.86 28.90 29.99
C LEU A 269 7.53 28.89 30.77
N LYS A 270 7.28 29.93 31.55
CA LYS A 270 6.00 30.10 32.27
C LYS A 270 4.93 30.62 31.33
N VAL A 271 3.65 30.38 31.66
CA VAL A 271 2.52 30.97 30.93
C VAL A 271 2.66 32.49 30.93
N GLY A 272 2.46 33.10 29.76
CA GLY A 272 2.73 34.50 29.45
C GLY A 272 4.21 34.82 29.13
N GLY A 273 5.13 33.88 29.36
CA GLY A 273 6.56 34.05 29.15
C GLY A 273 6.95 34.10 27.68
N ILE A 274 8.02 34.84 27.38
CA ILE A 274 8.59 35.04 26.05
C ILE A 274 9.94 34.32 25.95
N SER A 275 10.14 33.48 24.93
CA SER A 275 11.42 32.82 24.65
C SER A 275 12.49 33.81 24.23
N ASP A 276 13.75 33.40 24.30
CA ASP A 276 14.80 34.08 23.54
C ASP A 276 14.62 33.82 22.02
N PRO A 277 15.30 34.56 21.14
CA PRO A 277 15.24 34.30 19.70
C PRO A 277 15.77 32.91 19.36
N ILE A 278 14.94 32.10 18.69
CA ILE A 278 15.28 30.75 18.26
C ILE A 278 15.58 30.80 16.76
N ARG A 279 16.80 30.44 16.35
CA ARG A 279 17.15 30.34 14.92
C ARG A 279 16.29 29.26 14.27
N SER A 280 15.61 29.52 13.16
CA SER A 280 14.99 28.50 12.27
C SER A 280 15.82 28.37 10.99
N GLU A 281 15.39 27.62 9.98
CA GLU A 281 16.11 27.56 8.69
C GLU A 281 16.05 28.92 7.95
N ASP A 282 14.86 29.50 7.94
CA ASP A 282 14.41 30.66 7.18
C ASP A 282 14.49 32.00 7.95
N GLY A 283 14.82 31.97 9.23
CA GLY A 283 14.87 33.17 10.05
C GLY A 283 15.10 32.96 11.54
N PHE A 284 14.47 33.82 12.35
CA PHE A 284 14.38 33.69 13.81
C PHE A 284 12.92 33.73 14.24
N THR A 285 12.59 32.87 15.20
CA THR A 285 11.27 32.78 15.83
C THR A 285 11.37 33.17 17.30
N ILE A 286 10.39 33.95 17.76
CA ILE A 286 10.17 34.27 19.18
C ILE A 286 8.82 33.67 19.57
N LEU A 287 8.82 32.85 20.61
CA LEU A 287 7.61 32.16 21.08
C LEU A 287 7.11 32.80 22.38
N ARG A 288 5.80 32.93 22.50
CA ARG A 288 5.10 33.17 23.76
C ARG A 288 4.32 31.92 24.14
N LEU A 289 4.42 31.51 25.39
CA LEU A 289 3.58 30.46 25.94
C LEU A 289 2.24 31.05 26.38
N ASP A 290 1.16 30.77 25.66
CA ASP A 290 -0.18 31.28 25.98
C ASP A 290 -0.87 30.41 27.04
N GLU A 291 -0.70 29.10 26.96
CA GLU A 291 -1.30 28.13 27.89
C GLU A 291 -0.40 26.89 28.00
N ARG A 292 -0.32 26.30 29.19
CA ARG A 292 0.35 25.01 29.42
C ARG A 292 -0.61 24.08 30.12
N THR A 293 -0.91 22.97 29.47
CA THR A 293 -1.66 21.88 30.08
C THR A 293 -0.69 20.78 30.45
N ALA A 294 -0.40 20.62 31.74
CA ALA A 294 0.55 19.64 32.25
C ALA A 294 0.18 18.22 31.82
N ALA A 295 1.19 17.34 31.65
CA ALA A 295 0.94 15.92 31.51
C ALA A 295 0.17 15.39 32.73
N GLY A 296 -0.69 14.40 32.53
CA GLY A 296 -1.50 13.87 33.62
C GLY A 296 -2.14 12.54 33.29
N GLU A 297 -2.86 11.98 34.25
CA GLU A 297 -3.72 10.83 33.97
C GLU A 297 -4.83 11.26 33.00
N SER A 298 -5.01 10.48 31.93
CA SER A 298 -6.24 10.55 31.15
C SER A 298 -7.32 9.74 31.86
N ALA A 299 -8.59 10.06 31.58
CA ALA A 299 -9.68 9.15 31.91
C ALA A 299 -9.39 7.76 31.31
N PHE A 300 -9.73 6.71 32.07
CA PHE A 300 -9.64 5.34 31.57
C PHE A 300 -10.54 5.19 30.34
N ASP A 301 -9.92 4.92 29.19
CA ASP A 301 -10.58 4.77 27.90
C ASP A 301 -10.37 3.33 27.44
N GLU A 302 -11.36 2.47 27.72
CA GLU A 302 -11.29 1.05 27.41
C GLU A 302 -10.99 0.79 25.94
N ASN A 303 -11.58 1.57 25.03
CA ASN A 303 -11.44 1.36 23.60
C ASN A 303 -10.00 1.60 23.14
N LYS A 304 -9.36 2.68 23.60
CA LYS A 304 -7.94 2.94 23.29
C LYS A 304 -7.01 1.85 23.80
N ILE A 305 -7.29 1.33 25.00
CA ILE A 305 -6.50 0.25 25.59
C ILE A 305 -6.68 -1.04 24.79
N ARG A 306 -7.93 -1.34 24.42
CA ARG A 306 -8.28 -2.51 23.60
C ARG A 306 -7.65 -2.43 22.21
N GLU A 307 -7.63 -1.25 21.59
CA GLU A 307 -6.94 -0.99 20.32
C GLU A 307 -5.42 -1.21 20.43
N ALA A 308 -4.77 -0.62 21.43
CA ALA A 308 -3.33 -0.78 21.66
C ALA A 308 -2.95 -2.26 21.88
N LEU A 309 -3.68 -2.94 22.77
CA LEU A 309 -3.45 -4.36 23.05
C LEU A 309 -3.74 -5.25 21.84
N THR A 310 -4.77 -4.93 21.05
CA THR A 310 -5.06 -5.63 19.80
C THR A 310 -3.92 -5.46 18.82
N ASN A 311 -3.43 -4.23 18.60
CA ASN A 311 -2.33 -3.94 17.69
C ASN A 311 -1.03 -4.66 18.08
N GLU A 312 -0.77 -4.84 19.38
CA GLU A 312 0.37 -5.61 19.86
C GLU A 312 0.24 -7.11 19.54
N ARG A 313 -0.98 -7.66 19.63
CA ARG A 313 -1.24 -9.10 19.45
C ARG A 313 -1.48 -9.50 17.98
N ILE A 314 -2.05 -8.60 17.18
CA ILE A 314 -2.64 -8.89 15.86
C ILE A 314 -1.63 -9.51 14.89
N GLY A 315 -0.37 -9.06 14.88
CA GLY A 315 0.65 -9.61 14.00
C GLY A 315 0.92 -11.09 14.28
N LYS A 316 1.07 -11.45 15.57
CA LYS A 316 1.27 -12.83 16.00
C LYS A 316 0.03 -13.69 15.73
N GLU A 317 -1.16 -13.17 15.98
CA GLU A 317 -2.41 -13.90 15.79
C GLU A 317 -2.75 -14.09 14.31
N ARG A 318 -2.50 -13.10 13.44
CA ARG A 318 -2.64 -13.23 11.99
C ARG A 318 -1.66 -14.27 11.45
N ALA A 319 -0.40 -14.24 11.89
CA ALA A 319 0.56 -15.27 11.52
C ALA A 319 0.07 -16.66 11.96
N ALA A 320 -0.38 -16.82 13.22
CA ALA A 320 -0.92 -18.09 13.72
C ALA A 320 -2.14 -18.58 12.92
N TYR A 321 -3.04 -17.68 12.55
CA TYR A 321 -4.18 -17.99 11.71
C TYR A 321 -3.74 -18.49 10.33
N MET A 322 -2.81 -17.80 9.66
CA MET A 322 -2.29 -18.22 8.35
C MET A 322 -1.62 -19.59 8.39
N ARG A 323 -0.95 -19.92 9.49
CA ARG A 323 -0.39 -21.26 9.71
C ARG A 323 -1.46 -22.33 9.78
N ARG A 324 -2.50 -22.09 10.59
CA ARG A 324 -3.64 -23.03 10.70
C ARG A 324 -4.33 -23.20 9.36
N LEU A 325 -4.66 -22.09 8.69
CA LEU A 325 -5.31 -22.11 7.38
C LEU A 325 -4.53 -22.97 6.36
N ARG A 326 -3.19 -22.85 6.36
CA ARG A 326 -2.34 -23.67 5.50
C ARG A 326 -2.28 -25.13 5.94
N GLY A 327 -2.14 -25.40 7.23
CA GLY A 327 -2.06 -26.76 7.78
C GLY A 327 -3.37 -27.56 7.63
N ASP A 328 -4.51 -26.87 7.66
CA ASP A 328 -5.84 -27.45 7.48
C ASP A 328 -6.20 -27.65 6.00
N SER A 329 -5.37 -27.18 5.07
CA SER A 329 -5.61 -27.20 3.63
C SER A 329 -4.76 -28.23 2.91
N TYR A 330 -5.28 -28.75 1.79
CA TYR A 330 -4.51 -29.61 0.89
C TYR A 330 -3.67 -28.76 -0.07
N VAL A 331 -2.34 -28.88 0.03
CA VAL A 331 -1.40 -28.22 -0.88
C VAL A 331 -0.44 -29.25 -1.47
N LYS A 332 -0.45 -29.39 -2.80
CA LYS A 332 0.47 -30.27 -3.54
C LYS A 332 1.31 -29.45 -4.51
N ILE A 333 2.62 -29.38 -4.28
CA ILE A 333 3.56 -28.65 -5.13
C ILE A 333 4.13 -29.60 -6.19
N ALA A 334 4.24 -29.12 -7.43
CA ALA A 334 4.86 -29.87 -8.52
C ALA A 334 6.35 -30.13 -8.25
N GLU A 335 6.86 -31.26 -8.75
CA GLU A 335 8.19 -31.80 -8.46
C GLU A 335 9.32 -30.75 -8.58
N GLY A 336 9.29 -29.97 -9.67
CA GLY A 336 10.33 -28.97 -9.98
C GLY A 336 10.39 -27.77 -9.04
N TYR A 337 9.34 -27.51 -8.27
CA TYR A 337 9.27 -26.36 -7.35
C TYR A 337 9.28 -26.77 -5.88
N ARG A 338 9.06 -28.06 -5.59
CA ARG A 338 8.85 -28.56 -4.23
C ARG A 338 10.01 -28.22 -3.29
N ALA A 339 11.23 -28.55 -3.70
CA ALA A 339 12.41 -28.39 -2.86
C ALA A 339 12.70 -26.93 -2.47
N SER A 340 12.33 -25.96 -3.31
CA SER A 340 12.56 -24.53 -3.04
C SER A 340 11.37 -23.88 -2.32
N VAL A 341 10.14 -24.33 -2.55
CA VAL A 341 8.92 -23.70 -2.02
C VAL A 341 8.50 -24.29 -0.66
N GLU A 342 8.59 -25.61 -0.46
CA GLU A 342 8.16 -26.25 0.81
C GLU A 342 8.85 -25.66 2.05
N PRO A 343 10.18 -25.41 2.06
CA PRO A 343 10.83 -24.83 3.23
C PRO A 343 10.29 -23.45 3.62
N ILE A 344 9.88 -22.64 2.63
CA ILE A 344 9.31 -21.30 2.85
C ILE A 344 7.93 -21.43 3.50
N LEU A 345 7.09 -22.29 2.94
CA LEU A 345 5.76 -22.58 3.51
C LEU A 345 5.87 -23.13 4.94
N ASN A 346 6.91 -23.90 5.24
CA ASN A 346 7.15 -24.44 6.58
C ASN A 346 7.79 -23.42 7.54
N ARG A 347 8.62 -22.48 7.05
CA ARG A 347 9.23 -21.42 7.88
C ARG A 347 8.20 -20.40 8.35
N ASP A 348 7.31 -19.98 7.47
CA ASP A 348 6.17 -19.14 7.85
C ASP A 348 5.25 -19.90 8.83
N ALA A 349 5.26 -21.24 8.76
CA ALA A 349 4.63 -22.15 9.73
C ALA A 349 5.35 -22.25 11.09
N GLN A 350 6.57 -21.72 11.24
CA GLN A 350 7.34 -21.80 12.49
C GLN A 350 7.56 -20.45 13.18
N GLY A 351 7.04 -19.35 12.62
CA GLY A 351 7.00 -18.06 13.30
C GLY A 351 8.34 -17.34 13.40
N ALA A 352 9.26 -17.56 12.46
CA ALA A 352 10.41 -16.67 12.32
C ALA A 352 9.93 -15.22 12.10
N PRO A 353 10.60 -14.20 12.65
CA PRO A 353 10.27 -12.81 12.38
C PRO A 353 10.47 -12.59 10.88
N GLY A 354 9.36 -12.60 10.13
CA GLY A 354 9.38 -12.39 8.69
C GLY A 354 9.92 -11.00 8.42
N GLY A 355 11.19 -10.94 8.02
CA GLY A 355 11.77 -9.72 7.49
C GLY A 355 10.94 -9.30 6.30
N ASN A 356 10.27 -8.14 6.42
CA ASN A 356 9.59 -7.37 5.39
C ASN A 356 9.48 -8.10 4.04
N SER A 357 8.65 -9.16 3.97
CA SER A 357 8.01 -9.47 2.70
C SER A 357 7.19 -8.23 2.43
N SER A 358 7.61 -7.50 1.42
CA SER A 358 7.09 -6.20 1.06
C SER A 358 5.62 -6.38 0.72
N SER A 359 4.76 -6.36 1.73
CA SER A 359 3.45 -5.76 1.60
C SER A 359 3.75 -4.31 1.28
N SER A 360 4.04 -4.06 0.00
CA SER A 360 3.57 -2.88 -0.66
C SER A 360 2.06 -2.87 -0.39
N THR A 361 1.66 -2.32 0.76
CA THR A 361 0.61 -1.34 0.74
C THR A 361 1.01 -0.41 -0.39
N ALA A 362 0.52 -0.72 -1.59
CA ALA A 362 0.28 0.27 -2.59
C ALA A 362 -0.69 1.26 -1.91
N GLN A 363 -0.12 2.20 -1.16
CA GLN A 363 -0.59 3.56 -1.26
C GLN A 363 -0.71 3.78 -2.77
N PRO A 364 -1.92 4.09 -3.28
CA PRO A 364 -2.02 4.50 -4.67
C PRO A 364 -1.00 5.60 -4.85
N ALA A 365 -0.11 5.42 -5.84
CA ALA A 365 0.96 6.35 -6.14
C ALA A 365 0.42 7.77 -6.02
N SER A 366 0.99 8.54 -5.09
CA SER A 366 0.84 9.99 -5.13
C SER A 366 1.29 10.41 -6.52
N THR A 367 0.32 10.78 -7.36
CA THR A 367 0.55 11.22 -8.73
C THR A 367 1.50 12.42 -8.69
N PRO A 368 2.48 12.53 -9.60
CA PRO A 368 3.31 13.72 -9.68
C PRO A 368 2.41 14.93 -9.91
N ALA A 369 2.58 15.98 -9.11
CA ALA A 369 1.95 17.26 -9.35
C ALA A 369 2.24 17.70 -10.80
N ALA A 370 1.18 17.85 -11.60
CA ALA A 370 1.26 18.40 -12.93
C ALA A 370 1.95 19.78 -12.86
N GLY A 371 2.96 19.95 -13.73
CA GLY A 371 3.84 21.09 -13.75
C GLY A 371 3.11 22.42 -13.80
N SER A 372 3.65 23.37 -13.05
CA SER A 372 3.39 24.80 -13.18
C SER A 372 3.60 25.25 -14.62
N THR A 373 2.51 25.66 -15.26
CA THR A 373 2.49 26.39 -16.53
C THR A 373 3.37 27.64 -16.42
N THR A 374 4.55 27.60 -17.03
CA THR A 374 5.34 28.79 -17.35
C THR A 374 4.54 29.62 -18.35
N GLN A 375 3.89 30.68 -17.87
CA GLN A 375 3.35 31.72 -18.75
C GLN A 375 4.51 32.44 -19.43
N GLN A 376 4.71 32.10 -20.70
CA GLN A 376 5.59 32.80 -21.61
C GLN A 376 4.89 34.11 -22.01
N THR A 377 5.12 35.18 -21.26
CA THR A 377 4.74 36.53 -21.69
C THR A 377 5.69 36.98 -22.79
N THR A 378 5.23 36.91 -24.04
CA THR A 378 5.82 37.63 -25.16
C THR A 378 5.68 39.14 -24.90
N ASN A 379 6.79 39.81 -24.58
CA ASN A 379 6.84 41.27 -24.55
C ASN A 379 7.76 41.76 -25.68
N THR A 380 7.16 42.03 -26.82
CA THR A 380 7.75 42.83 -27.90
C THR A 380 7.39 44.30 -27.66
N ASN A 381 8.34 45.18 -27.32
CA ASN A 381 8.68 46.33 -28.16
C ASN A 381 9.81 47.22 -27.58
N SER A 382 10.80 47.47 -28.44
CA SER A 382 11.48 48.73 -28.75
C SER A 382 12.18 49.61 -27.69
N ARG A 383 13.49 49.70 -27.94
CA ARG A 383 14.35 50.90 -28.06
C ARG A 383 14.76 51.66 -26.78
N ARG A 384 16.06 51.60 -26.51
CA ARG A 384 16.92 52.71 -26.04
C ARG A 384 17.87 53.10 -27.18
N PRO A 385 18.53 54.27 -27.14
CA PRO A 385 18.29 55.44 -26.28
C PRO A 385 17.37 56.48 -26.93
#